data_AF-A0A329VVR2-F1
#
_entry.id   AF-A0A329VVR2-F1
#
_cell.length_a   1.000
_cell.length_b   1.000
_cell.length_c   1.000
_cell.angle_alpha   90.00
_cell.angle_beta   90.00
_cell.angle_gamma   90.00
#
_symmetry.space_group_name_H-M   'P 1'
#
loop_
_entity.id
_entity.type
_entity.pdbx_description
1 polymer ?
#
loop_
_entity_poly.entity_id
_entity_poly.type
_entity_poly.pdbx_seq_one_letter_code
_entity_poly.pdbx_strand_id
1 'polypeptide(L)' 'MQNVTLIGIDLGKHSFHVHCQDRQGNALLRKKFSRTQLMNFLGSCKAATVVMESCGGA' A
#
# COMPACT_ATOMS: atom_id res chain seq x y z
N MET A 1 0.13 4.40 12.47
CA MET A 1 1.21 3.54 11.93
C MET A 1 2.55 4.24 12.13
N GLN A 2 3.36 3.85 13.12
CA GLN A 2 4.57 4.59 13.50
C GLN A 2 5.85 4.15 12.75
N ASN A 3 5.83 3.06 11.98
CA ASN A 3 7.05 2.46 11.42
C ASN A 3 6.94 2.04 9.95
N VAL A 4 5.84 2.38 9.27
CA VAL A 4 5.72 2.09 7.84
C VAL A 4 6.60 3.08 7.08
N THR A 5 7.58 2.57 6.35
CA THR A 5 8.48 3.39 5.52
C THR A 5 8.29 3.14 4.03
N LEU A 6 7.77 1.97 3.67
CA LEU A 6 7.44 1.60 2.30
C LEU A 6 6.05 0.98 2.23
N ILE A 7 5.25 1.41 1.25
CA ILE A 7 3.91 0.92 0.96
C ILE A 7 3.91 0.43 -0.49
N GLY A 8 3.88 -0.88 -0.67
CA GLY A 8 3.66 -1.53 -1.95
C GLY A 8 2.17 -1.66 -2.27
N ILE A 9 1.79 -1.29 -3.49
CA ILE A 9 0.42 -1.37 -4.00
C ILE A 9 0.40 -2.15 -5.31
N ASP A 10 -0.34 -3.25 -5.31
CA ASP A 10 -0.63 -4.12 -6.45
C ASP A 10 -2.10 -3.94 -6.86
N LEU A 11 -2.34 -3.79 -8.17
CA LEU A 11 -3.63 -3.40 -8.75
C LEU A 11 -4.39 -4.64 -9.22
N GLY A 12 -5.48 -4.96 -8.54
CA GLY A 12 -6.52 -5.84 -9.07
C GLY A 12 -7.64 -5.05 -9.75
N LYS A 13 -8.46 -5.70 -10.57
CA LYS A 13 -9.56 -5.09 -11.33
C LYS A 13 -10.50 -4.20 -10.48
N HIS A 14 -10.79 -4.63 -9.25
CA HIS A 14 -11.68 -3.91 -8.31
C HIS A 14 -11.09 -3.81 -6.90
N SER A 15 -9.79 -4.02 -6.75
CA SER A 15 -9.17 -4.15 -5.44
C SER A 15 -7.70 -3.84 -5.47
N PHE A 16 -7.17 -3.42 -4.33
CA PHE A 16 -5.78 -3.05 -4.16
C PHE A 16 -5.15 -3.94 -3.12
N HIS A 17 -4.09 -4.66 -3.47
CA HIS A 17 -3.32 -5.44 -2.52
C HIS A 17 -2.20 -4.56 -1.97
N VAL A 18 -2.27 -4.25 -0.68
CA VAL A 18 -1.29 -3.39 0.00
C VAL A 18 -0.35 -4.23 0.85
N HIS A 19 0.93 -3.94 0.72
CA HIS A 19 2.01 -4.49 1.53
C HIS A 19 2.82 -3.35 2.16
N CYS A 20 2.88 -3.28 3.49
CA CYS A 20 3.67 -2.26 4.19
C CYS A 20 4.93 -2.88 4.80
N GLN A 21 6.04 -2.15 4.74
CA GLN A 21 7.30 -2.56 5.34
C GLN A 21 7.87 -1.50 6.28
N ASP A 22 8.59 -1.96 7.31
CA ASP A 22 9.49 -1.12 8.07
C ASP A 22 10.79 -0.82 7.30
N ARG A 23 11.68 -0.03 7.91
CA ARG A 23 12.95 0.35 7.28
C ARG A 23 13.89 -0.84 7.03
N GLN A 24 13.71 -1.94 7.75
CA GLN A 24 14.50 -3.17 7.62
C GLN A 24 13.89 -4.12 6.58
N GLY A 25 12.76 -3.75 5.96
CA GLY A 25 12.04 -4.58 5.00
C GLY A 25 11.07 -5.57 5.65
N ASN A 26 10.88 -5.53 6.97
CA ASN A 26 9.95 -6.44 7.64
C ASN A 26 8.51 -6.09 7.29
N ALA A 27 7.72 -7.11 6.92
CA ALA A 27 6.30 -6.93 6.62
C ALA A 27 5.53 -6.52 7.88
N LEU A 28 4.88 -5.35 7.83
CA LEU A 28 4.05 -4.82 8.92
C LEU A 28 2.55 -5.01 8.65
N LEU A 29 2.15 -5.01 7.38
CA LEU A 29 0.77 -5.16 6.96
C LEU A 29 0.71 -5.81 5.58
N ARG A 30 -0.19 -6.78 5.42
CA ARG A 30 -0.62 -7.27 4.11
C ARG A 30 -2.13 -7.32 4.10
N LYS A 31 -2.78 -6.45 3.31
CA LYS A 31 -4.25 -6.34 3.30
C LYS A 31 -4.78 -5.94 1.94
N LYS A 32 -5.95 -6.49 1.60
CA LYS A 32 -6.73 -6.10 0.44
C LYS A 32 -7.65 -4.94 0.79
N PHE A 33 -7.70 -3.93 -0.07
CA PHE A 33 -8.54 -2.75 0.10
C PHE A 33 -9.42 -2.51 -1.13
N SER A 34 -10.60 -1.94 -0.91
CA SER A 34 -11.32 -1.20 -1.95
C SER A 34 -10.66 0.15 -2.19
N ARG A 35 -11.04 0.84 -3.29
CA ARG A 35 -10.54 2.19 -3.59
C ARG A 35 -10.74 3.16 -2.42
N THR A 36 -11.94 3.20 -1.85
CA THR A 36 -12.26 4.08 -0.71
C THR A 36 -11.45 3.74 0.53
N GLN A 37 -11.30 2.45 0.84
CA GLN A 37 -10.50 2.03 1.98
C GLN A 37 -9.02 2.36 1.81
N LEU A 38 -8.48 2.24 0.58
CA LEU A 38 -7.11 2.61 0.27
C LEU A 38 -6.88 4.11 0.49
N MET A 39 -7.77 4.96 0.00
CA MET A 39 -7.66 6.42 0.20
C MET A 39 -7.67 6.80 1.69
N ASN A 40 -8.61 6.23 2.46
CA ASN A 40 -8.68 6.46 3.91
C ASN A 40 -7.42 5.94 4.63
N PHE A 41 -6.93 4.77 4.23
CA PHE A 41 -5.71 4.18 4.77
C PHE A 41 -4.50 5.09 4.53
N LEU A 42 -4.26 5.47 3.28
CA LEU A 42 -3.14 6.34 2.90
C LEU A 42 -3.23 7.71 3.58
N GLY A 43 -4.43 8.29 3.70
CA GLY A 43 -4.65 9.56 4.41
C GLY A 43 -4.35 9.50 5.91
N SER A 44 -4.40 8.31 6.51
CA SER A 44 -4.05 8.08 7.93
C SER A 44 -2.57 7.73 8.15
N CYS A 45 -1.82 7.48 7.07
CA CYS A 45 -0.41 7.13 7.15
C CYS A 45 0.46 8.37 7.40
N LYS A 46 1.54 8.19 8.16
CA LYS A 46 2.65 9.15 8.12
C LYS A 46 3.33 9.07 6.75
N ALA A 47 4.12 10.09 6.41
CA ALA A 47 4.90 10.11 5.17
C ALA A 47 5.71 8.82 5.01
N ALA A 48 5.56 8.16 3.86
CA ALA A 48 6.21 6.91 3.50
C ALA A 48 6.38 6.86 1.98
N THR A 49 7.35 6.08 1.50
CA THR A 49 7.53 5.85 0.07
C THR A 49 6.45 4.90 -0.43
N VAL A 50 5.71 5.31 -1.46
CA VAL A 50 4.75 4.45 -2.14
C VAL A 50 5.40 3.88 -3.40
N VAL A 51 5.36 2.56 -3.53
CA VAL A 51 5.71 1.85 -4.76
C VAL A 51 4.43 1.19 -5.29
N MET A 52 4.15 1.39 -6.58
CA MET A 52 2.95 0.88 -7.21
C MET A 52 3.36 0.03 -8.41
N GLU A 53 2.68 -1.10 -8.62
CA GLU A 53 2.91 -1.87 -9.83
C GLU A 53 2.57 -1.04 -11.06
N SER A 54 3.38 -1.19 -12.11
CA SER A 54 3.00 -0.69 -13.43
C SER A 54 2.00 -1.68 -14.05
N CYS A 55 0.71 -1.32 -14.07
CA CYS A 55 -0.26 -2.04 -14.89
C CYS A 55 -0.18 -1.48 -16.32
N GLY A 56 0.19 -2.31 -17.29
CA GLY A 56 0.40 -1.90 -18.68
C GLY A 56 -0.83 -1.36 -19.40
N GLY A 57 -2.03 -1.55 -18.83
CA GLY A 57 -3.30 -1.25 -19.50
C GLY A 57 -3.52 -2.13 -20.74
N ALA A 58 -4.78 -2.46 -21.02
CA ALA A 58 -5.21 -2.98 -22.31
C ALA A 58 -6.03 -1.91 -23.02
#